data_AF-A0A133VDW4-F1
#
_entry.id   AF-A0A133VDW4-F1
#
_cell.length_a   1.000
_cell.length_b   1.000
_cell.length_c   1.000
_cell.angle_alpha   90.00
_cell.angle_beta   90.00
_cell.angle_gamma   90.00
#
_symmetry.space_group_name_H-M   'P 1'
#
loop_
_entity.id
_entity.type
_entity.pdbx_description
1 polymer ?
#
loop_
_entity_poly.entity_id
_entity_poly.type
_entity_poly.pdbx_seq_one_letter_code
_entity_poly.pdbx_strand_id
1 'polypeptide(L)'
;MSNKLQKKGKLAKSEEGELVLMNDDDQVFEADRIVIAIWDRCEGDISSSELSEEISEKSGEDQDKIQAAVVKIVDQLENANLLKTTE
;
A
#
# COMPACT_ATOMS: atom_id res chain seq x y z
N MET A 1 10.20 -7.92 16.47
CA MET A 1 10.21 -8.31 15.04
C MET A 1 9.36 -7.27 14.34
N SER A 2 9.88 -6.64 13.29
CA SER A 2 9.11 -5.64 12.55
C SER A 2 8.39 -6.37 11.42
N ASN A 3 7.08 -6.46 11.56
CA ASN A 3 6.16 -6.98 10.57
C ASN A 3 6.42 -6.31 9.20
N LYS A 4 6.76 -7.13 8.19
CA LYS A 4 7.06 -6.66 6.84
C LYS A 4 5.81 -6.71 5.97
N LEU A 5 5.68 -5.73 5.08
CA LEU A 5 4.53 -5.55 4.22
C LEU A 5 4.82 -6.20 2.87
N GLN A 6 4.03 -7.20 2.48
CA GLN A 6 4.17 -7.91 1.22
C GLN A 6 2.92 -7.71 0.35
N LYS A 7 3.10 -7.11 -0.83
CA LYS A 7 2.06 -6.88 -1.83
C LYS A 7 1.55 -8.20 -2.41
N LYS A 8 0.24 -8.22 -2.68
CA LYS A 8 -0.50 -9.30 -3.34
C LYS A 8 -1.39 -8.75 -4.45
N GLY A 9 -1.81 -9.61 -5.36
CA GLY A 9 -2.57 -9.19 -6.53
C GLY A 9 -1.71 -8.50 -7.59
N LYS A 10 -2.33 -7.68 -8.43
CA LYS A 10 -1.70 -7.03 -9.59
C LYS A 10 -2.29 -5.66 -9.88
N LEU A 11 -1.46 -4.77 -10.42
CA LEU A 11 -1.91 -3.51 -11.00
C LEU A 11 -2.51 -3.76 -12.39
N ALA A 12 -3.72 -3.28 -12.63
CA ALA A 12 -4.44 -3.36 -13.89
C ALA A 12 -4.96 -1.99 -14.32
N LYS A 13 -5.52 -1.92 -15.52
CA LYS A 13 -6.24 -0.75 -16.01
C LYS A 13 -7.72 -1.09 -16.17
N SER A 14 -8.60 -0.20 -15.71
CA SER A 14 -10.03 -0.30 -15.96
C SER A 14 -10.35 -0.06 -17.44
N GLU A 15 -11.59 -0.34 -17.85
CA GLU A 15 -12.08 -0.06 -19.20
C GLU A 15 -12.01 1.43 -19.56
N GLU A 16 -12.06 2.31 -18.55
CA GLU A 16 -11.94 3.77 -18.69
C GLU A 16 -10.47 4.24 -18.69
N GLY A 17 -9.52 3.33 -18.50
CA GLY A 17 -8.08 3.59 -18.52
C GLY A 17 -7.49 4.03 -17.17
N GLU A 18 -8.29 3.98 -16.10
CA GLU A 18 -7.86 4.29 -14.74
C GLU A 18 -7.05 3.12 -14.15
N LEU A 19 -6.12 3.44 -13.25
CA LEU A 19 -5.32 2.42 -12.59
C LEU A 19 -6.12 1.80 -11.45
N VAL A 20 -6.18 0.47 -11.44
CA VAL A 20 -6.93 -0.31 -10.44
C VAL A 20 -6.07 -1.45 -9.91
N LEU A 21 -6.31 -1.86 -8.67
CA LEU A 21 -5.66 -3.01 -8.07
C LEU A 21 -6.62 -4.20 -8.13
N MET A 22 -6.12 -5.35 -8.58
CA MET A 22 -6.89 -6.60 -8.63
C MET A 22 -6.27 -7.62 -7.68
N ASN A 23 -7.04 -8.14 -6.73
CA ASN A 23 -6.55 -9.16 -5.79
C ASN A 23 -6.58 -10.57 -6.43
N ASP A 24 -6.12 -11.57 -5.68
CA ASP A 24 -6.09 -12.97 -6.14
C ASP A 24 -7.49 -13.60 -6.28
N ASP A 25 -8.53 -12.93 -5.79
CA ASP A 25 -9.94 -13.34 -5.87
C ASP A 25 -10.66 -12.71 -7.07
N ASP A 26 -9.90 -12.15 -8.03
CA ASP A 26 -10.36 -11.40 -9.20
C ASP A 26 -11.24 -10.17 -8.85
N GLN A 27 -11.18 -9.68 -7.60
CA GLN A 27 -11.85 -8.46 -7.19
C GLN A 27 -11.02 -7.23 -7.56
N VAL A 28 -11.69 -6.23 -8.12
CA VAL A 28 -11.08 -4.97 -8.58
C VAL A 28 -11.38 -3.85 -7.59
N PHE A 29 -10.34 -3.13 -7.20
CA PHE A 29 -10.39 -1.99 -6.30
C PHE A 29 -9.83 -0.77 -7.00
N GLU A 30 -10.62 0.30 -7.03
CA GLU A 30 -10.13 1.61 -7.43
C GLU A 30 -9.12 2.11 -6.39
N ALA A 31 -7.97 2.56 -6.86
CA ALA A 31 -6.88 3.00 -6.00
C ALA A 31 -6.23 4.24 -6.57
N ASP A 32 -6.12 5.28 -5.74
CA ASP A 32 -5.37 6.48 -6.08
C ASP A 32 -3.89 6.18 -6.29
N ARG A 33 -3.21 7.09 -6.99
CA ARG A 33 -1.76 7.00 -7.24
C ARG A 33 -0.93 6.81 -5.98
N ILE A 34 -1.34 7.41 -4.86
CA ILE A 34 -0.66 7.27 -3.57
C ILE A 34 -0.82 5.84 -3.03
N VAL A 35 -2.02 5.28 -3.11
CA VAL A 35 -2.30 3.90 -2.67
C VAL A 35 -1.53 2.91 -3.52
N ILE A 36 -1.51 3.10 -4.85
CA ILE A 36 -0.73 2.27 -5.77
C ILE A 36 0.76 2.36 -5.48
N ALA A 37 1.30 3.57 -5.23
CA ALA A 37 2.71 3.74 -4.91
C ALA A 37 3.10 3.07 -3.59
N ILE A 38 2.25 3.18 -2.56
CA ILE A 38 2.43 2.48 -1.29
C ILE A 38 2.39 0.97 -1.49
N TRP A 39 1.36 0.46 -2.18
CA TRP A 39 1.21 -0.96 -2.48
C TRP A 39 2.41 -1.51 -3.26
N ASP A 40 2.91 -0.76 -4.25
CA ASP A 40 4.04 -1.19 -5.07
C ASP A 40 5.36 -1.24 -4.27
N ARG A 41 5.54 -0.34 -3.28
CA ARG A 41 6.71 -0.30 -2.40
C ARG A 41 6.76 -1.46 -1.40
N CYS A 42 5.62 -2.07 -1.09
CA CYS A 42 5.50 -3.19 -0.15
C CYS A 42 5.98 -4.51 -0.76
N GLU A 43 7.28 -4.73 -0.90
CA GLU A 43 7.82 -5.96 -1.54
C GLU A 43 8.19 -7.08 -0.54
N GLY A 44 7.89 -6.90 0.75
CA GLY A 44 8.26 -7.81 1.84
C GLY A 44 9.57 -7.43 2.55
N ASP A 45 10.21 -6.32 2.16
CA ASP A 45 11.45 -5.80 2.76
C ASP A 45 11.21 -4.66 3.76
N ILE A 46 10.04 -4.01 3.70
CA ILE A 46 9.74 -2.78 4.45
C ILE A 46 8.61 -2.97 5.45
N SER A 47 8.71 -2.31 6.61
CA SER A 47 7.63 -2.22 7.61
C SER A 47 6.80 -0.94 7.46
N SER A 48 5.62 -0.89 8.08
CA SER A 48 4.76 0.32 8.03
C SER A 48 5.44 1.57 8.62
N SER A 49 6.28 1.40 9.66
CA SER A 49 7.09 2.51 10.22
C SER A 49 8.11 3.00 9.19
N GLU A 50 8.92 2.10 8.64
CA GLU A 50 9.96 2.47 7.66
C GLU A 50 9.35 3.11 6.41
N LEU A 51 8.18 2.63 5.97
CA LEU A 51 7.44 3.22 4.85
C LEU A 51 6.97 4.64 5.18
N SER A 52 6.45 4.86 6.39
CA SER A 52 6.01 6.19 6.83
C SER A 52 7.17 7.18 6.95
N GLU A 53 8.33 6.71 7.41
CA GLU A 53 9.57 7.49 7.49
C GLU A 53 10.05 7.87 6.07
N GLU A 54 10.12 6.89 5.15
CA GLU A 54 10.54 7.13 3.77
C GLU A 54 9.62 8.15 3.04
N ILE A 55 8.31 8.06 3.26
CA ILE A 55 7.33 8.99 2.67
C ILE A 55 7.42 10.38 3.31
N SER A 56 7.54 10.46 4.64
CA SER A 56 7.68 11.72 5.36
C SER A 56 8.96 12.46 4.93
N GLU A 57 10.09 11.76 4.84
CA GLU A 57 11.37 12.32 4.38
C GLU A 57 11.30 12.84 2.93
N LYS A 58 10.63 12.11 2.03
CA LYS A 58 10.47 12.54 0.63
C LYS A 58 9.50 13.70 0.46
N SER A 59 8.43 13.73 1.25
CA SER A 59 7.34 14.71 1.10
C SER A 59 7.56 15.97 1.93
N GLY A 60 8.44 15.92 2.94
CA GLY A 60 8.60 16.98 3.94
C GLY A 60 7.38 17.17 4.85
N GLU A 61 6.46 16.21 4.84
CA GLU A 61 5.25 16.23 5.65
C GLU A 61 5.49 15.67 7.04
N ASP A 62 4.63 16.06 7.97
CA ASP A 62 4.67 15.63 9.37
C ASP A 62 4.60 14.10 9.50
N GLN A 63 5.57 13.53 10.21
CA GLN A 63 5.73 12.08 10.34
C GLN A 63 4.50 11.41 10.98
N ASP A 64 3.92 12.00 12.02
CA ASP A 64 2.71 11.46 12.68
C ASP A 64 1.52 11.41 11.71
N LYS A 65 1.32 12.45 10.89
CA LYS A 65 0.28 12.46 9.86
C LYS A 65 0.51 11.38 8.80
N ILE A 66 1.74 11.25 8.32
CA ILE A 66 2.09 10.24 7.31
C ILE A 66 1.91 8.85 7.89
N GLN A 67 2.36 8.60 9.12
CA GLN A 67 2.20 7.33 9.79
C GLN A 67 0.73 6.94 9.91
N ALA A 68 -0.13 7.86 10.36
CA ALA A 68 -1.57 7.61 10.44
C ALA A 68 -2.19 7.28 9.07
N ALA A 69 -1.77 7.98 8.02
CA ALA A 69 -2.23 7.72 6.66
C ALA A 69 -1.75 6.35 6.14
N VAL A 70 -0.47 6.03 6.32
CA VAL A 70 0.12 4.75 5.91
C VAL A 70 -0.55 3.59 6.62
N VAL A 71 -0.74 3.66 7.94
CA VAL A 71 -1.43 2.61 8.71
C VAL A 71 -2.84 2.39 8.17
N LYS A 72 -3.58 3.46 7.88
CA LYS A 72 -4.93 3.36 7.32
C LYS A 72 -4.94 2.73 5.93
N ILE A 73 -4.00 3.09 5.06
CA ILE A 73 -3.89 2.54 3.70
C ILE A 73 -3.48 1.06 3.74
N VAL A 74 -2.51 0.71 4.58
CA VAL A 74 -2.09 -0.68 4.81
C VAL A 74 -3.27 -1.53 5.28
N ASP A 75 -4.03 -1.05 6.26
CA ASP A 75 -5.23 -1.74 6.76
C ASP A 75 -6.28 -1.94 5.64
N GLN A 76 -6.52 -0.93 4.80
CA GLN A 76 -7.42 -1.06 3.65
C GLN A 76 -6.94 -2.10 2.64
N LEU A 77 -5.64 -2.12 2.34
CA LEU A 77 -5.04 -3.08 1.41
C LEU A 77 -5.08 -4.51 1.97
N GLU A 78 -4.85 -4.69 3.27
CA GLU A 78 -4.97 -6.00 3.92
C GLU A 78 -6.42 -6.51 3.91
N ASN A 79 -7.38 -5.64 4.23
CA ASN A 79 -8.81 -5.96 4.15
C ASN A 79 -9.25 -6.32 2.72
N ALA A 80 -8.63 -5.70 1.70
CA ALA A 80 -8.86 -6.01 0.29
C ALA A 80 -8.10 -7.25 -0.22
N ASN A 81 -7.32 -7.93 0.65
CA ASN A 81 -6.45 -9.05 0.28
C ASN A 81 -5.40 -8.70 -0.81
N LEU A 82 -5.06 -7.41 -0.88
CA LEU A 82 -4.04 -6.83 -1.76
C LEU A 82 -2.68 -6.72 -1.06
N LEU A 83 -2.64 -6.91 0.25
CA LEU A 83 -1.42 -6.86 1.05
C LEU A 83 -1.50 -7.91 2.15
N LYS A 84 -0.34 -8.43 2.55
CA LYS A 84 -0.20 -9.32 3.68
C LYS A 84 0.97 -8.87 4.53
N THR A 85 0.73 -8.81 5.84
CA THR A 85 1.79 -8.67 6.82
C THR A 85 2.48 -10.02 7.06
N THR A 86 3.81 -10.05 6.96
CA THR A 86 4.65 -11.22 7.26
C THR A 86 5.50 -10.98 8.50
N GLU A 87 5.58 -12.00 9.37
CA GLU A 87 6.39 -12.03 10.60
C GLU A 87 7.86 -12.39 10.35
#